data_AF-A0A967HGA8-F1
#
_entry.id   AF-A0A967HGA8-F1
#
_cell.length_a   1.000
_cell.length_b   1.000
_cell.length_c   1.000
_cell.angle_alpha   90.00
_cell.angle_beta   90.00
_cell.angle_gamma   90.00
#
_symmetry.space_group_name_H-M   'P 1'
#
loop_
_entity.id
_entity.type
_entity.pdbx_description
1 polymer ?
#
loop_
_entity_poly.entity_id
_entity_poly.type
_entity_poly.pdbx_seq_one_letter_code
_entity_poly.pdbx_strand_id
1 'polypeptide(L)'
;ATVTIAADATQSVSWEMAFEPAEAFLYPPRVPTGLEVGPAGAGAVRLTWRPEYYSIAGYQVEIDGRTVGVAFEPRAVLGALEPGAHTFAVRE
;
A
#
# COMPACT_ATOMS: atom_id res chain seq x y z
N ALA A 1 -13.63 24.27 17.30
CA ALA A 1 -13.82 25.35 18.29
C ALA A 1 -14.38 26.56 17.57
N THR A 2 -15.33 27.28 18.18
CA THR A 2 -15.94 28.47 17.57
C THR A 2 -15.55 29.69 18.40
N VAL A 3 -15.00 30.71 17.76
CA VAL A 3 -14.68 31.99 18.39
C VAL A 3 -15.70 33.01 17.90
N THR A 4 -16.43 33.63 18.83
CA THR A 4 -17.39 34.70 18.53
C THR A 4 -16.79 36.02 18.98
N ILE A 5 -16.73 36.99 18.07
CA ILE A 5 -16.19 38.33 18.33
C ILE A 5 -17.34 39.32 18.18
N ALA A 6 -17.70 40.03 19.25
CA ALA A 6 -18.58 41.19 19.20
C ALA A 6 -17.70 42.45 19.11
N ALA A 7 -17.95 43.32 18.13
CA ALA A 7 -17.20 44.55 17.94
C ALA A 7 -18.16 45.72 17.72
N ASP A 8 -18.04 46.76 18.53
CA ASP A 8 -18.85 47.99 18.42
C ASP A 8 -18.23 49.02 17.45
N ALA A 9 -17.03 48.74 16.92
CA ALA A 9 -16.32 49.55 15.92
C ALA A 9 -15.33 48.70 15.09
N THR A 10 -14.86 49.23 13.95
CA THR A 10 -13.89 48.56 13.08
C THR A 10 -12.52 48.45 13.77
N GLN A 11 -12.04 47.22 13.91
CA GLN A 11 -10.75 46.88 14.52
C GLN A 11 -10.05 45.75 13.76
N SER A 12 -8.74 45.66 13.89
CA SER A 12 -7.94 44.57 13.30
C SER A 12 -7.80 43.42 14.31
N VAL A 13 -8.11 42.21 13.87
CA VAL A 13 -7.85 40.98 14.63
C VAL A 13 -6.63 40.32 14.02
N SER A 14 -5.63 40.03 14.86
CA SER A 14 -4.47 39.23 14.48
C SER A 14 -4.54 37.91 15.25
N TRP A 15 -4.34 36.80 14.55
CA TRP A 15 -4.23 35.48 15.17
C TRP A 15 -2.91 34.85 14.74
N GLU A 16 -2.34 34.09 15.65
CA GLU A 16 -1.16 33.27 15.40
C GLU A 16 -1.53 31.82 15.70
N MET A 17 -1.09 30.91 14.85
CA MET A 17 -1.24 29.47 15.05
C MET A 17 0.15 28.85 15.03
N ALA A 18 0.53 28.25 16.15
CA ALA A 18 1.74 27.45 16.26
C ALA A 18 1.38 25.97 16.21
N PHE A 19 2.16 25.19 15.47
CA PHE A 19 2.12 23.74 15.49
C PHE A 19 3.45 23.27 16.07
N GLU A 20 3.40 22.43 17.10
CA GLU A 20 4.60 21.75 17.59
C GLU A 20 5.07 20.71 16.56
N PRO A 21 6.39 20.48 16.42
CA PRO A 21 6.88 19.38 15.60
C PRO A 21 6.34 18.06 16.12
N ALA A 22 5.51 17.40 15.32
CA ALA A 22 5.10 16.02 15.59
C ALA A 22 6.17 15.05 15.09
N GLU A 23 6.37 13.95 15.81
CA GLU A 23 7.18 12.85 15.29
C GLU A 23 6.51 12.29 14.04
N ALA A 24 7.28 12.15 12.97
CA ALA A 24 6.76 11.58 11.73
C ALA A 24 6.37 10.12 11.97
N PHE A 25 5.11 9.78 11.71
CA PHE A 25 4.69 8.39 11.75
C PHE A 25 5.31 7.64 10.57
N LEU A 26 6.18 6.68 10.85
CA LEU A 26 6.80 5.82 9.85
C LEU A 26 5.90 4.62 9.57
N TYR A 27 5.58 4.40 8.30
CA TYR A 27 4.89 3.21 7.82
C TYR A 27 5.95 2.27 7.20
N PRO A 28 6.61 1.40 7.99
CA PRO A 28 7.57 0.47 7.44
C PRO A 28 6.85 -0.52 6.50
N PRO A 29 7.50 -0.91 5.40
CA PRO A 29 7.01 -1.96 4.53
C PRO A 29 6.62 -3.24 5.30
N ARG A 30 5.43 -3.77 5.05
CA ARG A 30 4.92 -5.06 5.51
C ARG A 30 4.66 -5.99 4.32
N VAL A 31 4.98 -7.27 4.52
CA VAL A 31 4.60 -8.32 3.56
C VAL A 31 3.07 -8.36 3.45
N PRO A 32 2.50 -8.24 2.23
CA PRO A 32 1.07 -8.35 2.03
C PRO A 32 0.50 -9.66 2.58
N THR A 33 -0.64 -9.57 3.23
CA THR A 33 -1.28 -10.73 3.88
C THR A 33 -2.36 -11.35 3.01
N GLY A 34 -2.76 -12.58 3.34
CA GLY A 34 -3.84 -13.29 2.65
C GLY A 34 -3.51 -13.63 1.20
N LEU A 35 -2.26 -14.00 0.93
CA LEU A 35 -1.86 -14.50 -0.38
C LEU A 35 -2.57 -15.82 -0.67
N GLU A 36 -3.35 -15.84 -1.75
CA GLU A 36 -4.04 -17.00 -2.28
C GLU A 36 -3.49 -17.31 -3.67
N VAL A 37 -3.34 -18.60 -3.96
CA VAL A 37 -2.84 -19.11 -5.24
C VAL A 37 -3.91 -20.00 -5.86
N GLY A 38 -4.37 -19.63 -7.05
CA GLY A 38 -5.35 -20.40 -7.82
C GLY A 38 -4.87 -20.71 -9.22
N PRO A 39 -5.41 -21.75 -9.89
CA PRO A 39 -5.09 -22.02 -11.28
C PRO A 39 -5.62 -20.90 -12.21
N ALA A 40 -4.85 -20.54 -13.23
CA ALA A 40 -5.24 -19.58 -14.26
C ALA A 40 -5.23 -20.17 -15.68
N GLY A 41 -4.75 -21.41 -15.84
CA GLY A 41 -4.62 -22.10 -17.12
C GLY A 41 -3.48 -23.12 -17.09
N ALA A 42 -3.19 -23.74 -18.23
CA ALA A 42 -2.06 -24.66 -18.35
C ALA A 42 -0.73 -23.92 -18.08
N GLY A 43 0.02 -24.36 -17.07
CA GLY A 43 1.28 -23.71 -16.68
C GLY A 43 1.10 -22.28 -16.14
N ALA A 44 -0.10 -21.92 -15.67
CA ALA A 44 -0.39 -20.59 -15.19
C ALA A 44 -1.14 -20.57 -13.86
N VAL A 45 -0.76 -19.63 -13.00
CA VAL A 45 -1.40 -19.38 -11.70
C VAL A 45 -1.82 -17.93 -11.58
N ARG A 46 -2.89 -17.72 -10.81
CA ARG A 46 -3.36 -16.42 -10.36
C ARG A 46 -2.99 -16.29 -8.89
N LEU A 47 -2.30 -15.21 -8.59
CA LEU A 47 -2.03 -14.75 -7.23
C LEU A 47 -3.01 -13.62 -6.91
N THR A 48 -3.61 -13.67 -5.72
CA THR A 48 -4.41 -12.58 -5.16
C THR A 48 -4.02 -12.38 -3.70
N TRP A 49 -3.98 -11.14 -3.24
CA TRP A 49 -3.62 -10.81 -1.86
C TRP A 49 -4.45 -9.64 -1.36
N ARG A 50 -4.39 -9.37 -0.05
CA ARG A 50 -5.05 -8.19 0.52
C ARG A 50 -4.22 -6.95 0.24
N PRO A 51 -4.83 -5.86 -0.24
CA PRO A 51 -4.11 -4.61 -0.40
C PRO A 51 -3.79 -3.98 0.95
N GLU A 52 -2.67 -3.29 1.02
CA GLU A 52 -2.31 -2.47 2.17
C GLU A 52 -3.17 -1.19 2.22
N TYR A 53 -3.36 -0.62 3.42
CA TYR A 53 -4.23 0.54 3.63
C TYR A 53 -3.59 1.87 3.23
N TYR A 54 -2.27 1.89 3.04
CA TYR A 54 -1.50 3.05 2.64
C TYR A 54 -1.15 2.98 1.15
N SER A 55 -0.77 4.13 0.58
CA SER A 55 -0.35 4.19 -0.82
C SER A 55 0.98 3.47 -1.00
N ILE A 56 1.01 2.55 -1.94
CA ILE A 56 2.18 1.80 -2.36
C ILE A 56 2.39 2.00 -3.86
N ALA A 57 3.65 2.01 -4.30
CA ALA A 57 3.99 2.20 -5.70
C ALA A 57 3.74 0.93 -6.55
N GLY A 58 3.77 -0.24 -5.92
CA GLY A 58 3.53 -1.53 -6.55
C GLY A 58 3.88 -2.68 -5.60
N TYR A 59 3.72 -3.89 -6.10
CA TYR A 59 4.04 -5.13 -5.40
C TYR A 59 5.07 -5.93 -6.19
N GLN A 60 6.20 -6.23 -5.59
CA GLN A 60 7.19 -7.15 -6.12
C GLN A 60 6.67 -8.59 -6.00
N VAL A 61 6.58 -9.29 -7.13
CA VAL A 61 6.14 -10.69 -7.18
C VAL A 61 7.34 -11.60 -7.35
N GLU A 62 7.43 -12.64 -6.53
CA GLU A 62 8.53 -13.59 -6.51
C GLU A 62 8.06 -15.02 -6.79
N ILE A 63 8.88 -15.76 -7.53
CA ILE A 63 8.79 -17.21 -7.74
C ILE A 63 10.10 -17.83 -7.30
N ASP A 64 10.05 -18.83 -6.41
CA ASP A 64 11.22 -19.55 -5.90
C ASP A 64 12.32 -18.61 -5.36
N GLY A 65 11.89 -17.54 -4.70
CA GLY A 65 12.76 -16.51 -4.13
C GLY A 65 13.37 -15.54 -5.13
N ARG A 66 12.98 -15.59 -6.41
CA ARG A 66 13.39 -14.64 -7.45
C ARG A 66 12.25 -13.74 -7.85
N THR A 67 12.52 -12.46 -7.96
CA THR A 67 11.57 -11.49 -8.48
C THR A 67 11.34 -11.67 -9.97
N VAL A 68 10.07 -11.76 -10.35
CA VAL A 68 9.64 -11.95 -11.75
C VAL A 68 8.93 -10.73 -12.31
N GLY A 69 8.52 -9.78 -11.47
CA GLY A 69 7.89 -8.55 -11.92
C GLY A 69 7.30 -7.71 -10.80
N VAL A 70 6.64 -6.63 -11.21
CA VAL A 70 5.91 -5.71 -10.33
C VAL A 70 4.44 -5.66 -10.75
N ALA A 71 3.54 -5.81 -9.78
CA ALA A 71 2.09 -5.68 -9.97
C ALA A 71 1.60 -4.36 -9.36
N PHE A 72 0.69 -3.66 -10.06
CA PHE A 72 0.10 -2.40 -9.59
C PHE A 72 -1.30 -2.58 -9.00
N GLU A 73 -1.82 -3.80 -9.05
CA GLU A 73 -3.08 -4.22 -8.43
C GLU A 73 -2.77 -5.35 -7.44
N PRO A 74 -3.66 -5.64 -6.47
CA PRO A 74 -3.48 -6.73 -5.50
C PRO A 74 -3.73 -8.12 -6.13
N ARG A 75 -3.28 -8.30 -7.37
CA ARG A 75 -3.40 -9.52 -8.17
C ARG A 75 -2.29 -9.60 -9.21
N ALA A 76 -1.85 -10.81 -9.51
CA ALA A 76 -0.94 -11.10 -10.62
C ALA A 76 -1.34 -12.42 -11.29
N VAL A 77 -1.06 -12.53 -12.59
CA VAL A 77 -1.15 -13.80 -13.32
C VAL A 77 0.24 -14.14 -13.82
N LEU A 78 0.72 -15.31 -13.42
CA LEU A 78 2.02 -15.85 -13.79
C LEU A 78 1.76 -17.00 -14.75
N GLY A 79 2.42 -17.00 -15.91
CA GLY A 79 2.31 -18.05 -16.91
C GLY A 79 3.66 -18.68 -17.22
N ALA A 80 3.65 -19.70 -18.08
CA ALA A 80 4.84 -20.44 -18.50
C ALA A 80 5.67 -20.96 -17.32
N LEU A 81 4.99 -21.43 -16.26
CA LEU A 81 5.64 -22.09 -15.15
C LEU A 81 6.17 -23.45 -15.58
N GLU A 82 7.41 -23.73 -15.20
CA GLU A 82 7.98 -25.05 -15.37
C GLU A 82 7.20 -26.10 -14.56
N PRO A 83 7.19 -27.38 -14.98
CA PRO A 83 6.57 -28.43 -14.19
C PRO A 83 7.31 -28.61 -12.85
N GLY A 84 6.60 -28.45 -11.73
CA GLY A 84 7.19 -28.67 -10.42
C GLY A 84 6.44 -27.98 -9.29
N ALA A 85 6.99 -28.11 -8.09
CA ALA A 85 6.56 -27.33 -6.94
C ALA A 85 7.25 -25.97 -6.99
N HIS A 86 6.45 -24.90 -6.87
CA HIS A 86 6.93 -23.52 -6.81
C HIS A 86 6.50 -22.85 -5.51
N THR A 87 7.34 -21.94 -5.01
CA THR A 87 6.98 -21.04 -3.91
C THR A 87 6.70 -19.65 -4.45
N PHE A 88 5.63 -19.03 -3.98
CA PHE A 88 5.23 -17.68 -4.37
C PHE A 88 5.31 -16.74 -3.18
N ALA A 89 5.82 -15.54 -3.41
CA ALA A 89 5.81 -14.46 -2.43
C ALA A 89 5.46 -13.14 -3.11
N VAL A 90 4.90 -12.23 -2.31
CA VAL A 90 4.62 -10.85 -2.71
C VAL A 90 5.23 -9.94 -1.66
N ARG A 91 5.88 -8.87 -2.10
CA ARG A 91 6.48 -7.81 -1.28
C ARG A 91 6.08 -6.46 -1.88
N GLU A 92 6.33 -5.37 -1.17
CA GLU A 92 6.21 -4.00 -1.71
C GLU A 92 7.56 -3.40 -2.09
#